data_AF-A0A1H2WLF5-F1
#
_entry.id   AF-A0A1H2WLF5-F1
#
_cell.length_a   1.000
_cell.length_b   1.000
_cell.length_c   1.000
_cell.angle_alpha   90.00
_cell.angle_beta   90.00
_cell.angle_gamma   90.00
#
_symmetry.space_group_name_H-M   'P 1'
#
loop_
_entity.id
_entity.type
_entity.pdbx_description
1 polymer ?
#
loop_
_entity_poly.entity_id
_entity_poly.type
_entity_poly.pdbx_seq_one_letter_code
_entity_poly.pdbx_strand_id
1 'polypeptide(L)'
;MNYNDFFNEAKKRGVSIELDNPNISISHKLSNEALFHLPLLAMTILLLSKDRSKPKSEELGQLVGECFERTFKGFKGSSQYLGWSANLRMRTVKALTFLEAAGLVMVDVQDPKIKITKMGKKVITKAIDGNTDLGYNLQLIERKYRNIRVEKQISIGIA
;
A
#
# COMPACT_ATOMS: atom_id res chain seq x y z
N MET A 1 -28.66 11.33 33.72
CA MET A 1 -29.47 10.23 33.14
C MET A 1 -28.55 9.04 32.99
N ASN A 2 -28.86 7.91 33.64
CA ASN A 2 -28.03 6.71 33.58
C ASN A 2 -28.29 5.99 32.23
N TYR A 3 -27.30 5.28 31.70
CA TYR A 3 -27.46 4.46 30.49
C TYR A 3 -28.64 3.50 30.62
N ASN A 4 -28.84 2.92 31.81
CA ASN A 4 -29.96 2.03 32.08
C ASN A 4 -31.33 2.74 31.94
N ASP A 5 -31.43 3.99 32.37
CA ASP A 5 -32.67 4.77 32.25
C ASP A 5 -32.97 5.09 30.78
N PHE A 6 -31.93 5.44 30.01
CA PHE A 6 -32.05 5.71 28.58
C PHE A 6 -32.56 4.49 27.79
N PHE A 7 -31.96 3.31 28.00
CA PHE A 7 -32.39 2.10 27.28
C PHE A 7 -33.77 1.60 27.70
N ASN A 8 -34.15 1.77 28.98
CA ASN A 8 -35.49 1.44 29.45
C ASN A 8 -36.55 2.34 28.83
N GLU A 9 -36.28 3.64 28.72
CA GLU A 9 -37.20 4.61 28.13
C GLU A 9 -37.32 4.43 26.61
N ALA A 10 -36.19 4.16 25.93
CA ALA A 10 -36.17 3.83 24.50
C ALA A 10 -36.99 2.57 24.19
N LYS A 11 -36.90 1.54 25.04
CA LYS A 11 -37.69 0.30 24.91
C LYS A 11 -39.17 0.54 25.15
N LYS A 12 -39.54 1.34 26.16
CA LYS A 12 -40.94 1.75 26.42
C LYS A 12 -41.57 2.50 25.25
N ARG A 13 -40.79 3.34 24.57
CA ARG A 13 -41.25 4.17 23.44
C ARG A 13 -41.23 3.42 22.10
N GLY A 14 -40.87 2.14 22.10
CA GLY A 14 -40.81 1.33 20.88
C GLY A 14 -39.80 1.86 19.86
N VAL A 15 -38.74 2.52 20.33
CA VAL A 15 -37.70 3.06 19.44
C VAL A 15 -36.92 1.89 18.85
N SER A 16 -37.32 1.51 17.64
CA SER A 16 -36.62 0.55 16.80
C SER A 16 -35.62 1.32 15.94
N ILE A 17 -34.35 0.92 15.99
CA ILE A 17 -33.39 1.30 14.97
C ILE A 17 -33.31 0.08 14.05
N GLU A 18 -33.94 0.19 12.89
CA GLU A 18 -33.75 -0.78 11.82
C GLU A 18 -32.32 -0.62 11.32
N LEU A 19 -31.44 -1.50 11.76
CA LEU A 19 -30.12 -1.65 11.19
C LEU A 19 -30.30 -2.45 9.90
N ASP A 20 -30.06 -1.81 8.76
CA ASP A 20 -29.95 -2.51 7.48
C ASP A 20 -28.90 -3.62 7.62
N ASN A 21 -29.38 -4.86 7.78
CA ASN A 21 -28.65 -6.12 7.73
C ASN A 21 -27.39 -6.26 8.63
N PRO A 22 -27.50 -6.81 9.85
CA PRO A 22 -26.32 -7.19 10.63
C PRO A 22 -25.58 -8.44 10.09
N ASN A 23 -26.21 -9.22 9.20
CA ASN A 23 -25.69 -10.52 8.73
C ASN A 23 -25.10 -10.51 7.32
N ILE A 24 -24.94 -9.33 6.72
CA ILE A 24 -24.19 -9.19 5.48
C ILE A 24 -22.91 -8.44 5.82
N SER A 25 -22.02 -9.11 6.55
CA SER A 25 -20.60 -8.84 6.35
C SER A 25 -20.25 -9.39 4.96
N ILE A 26 -20.70 -8.69 3.91
CA ILE A 26 -19.91 -8.68 2.69
C ILE A 26 -18.65 -7.93 3.08
N SER A 27 -17.74 -8.68 3.69
CA SER A 27 -16.33 -8.54 3.45
C SER A 27 -16.19 -8.65 1.93
N HIS A 28 -16.45 -7.55 1.23
CA HIS A 28 -15.76 -7.21 -0.01
C HIS A 28 -14.30 -6.98 0.43
N LYS A 29 -13.66 -8.03 0.96
CA LYS A 29 -12.24 -8.25 0.82
C LYS A 29 -12.10 -8.25 -0.68
N LEU A 30 -11.72 -7.11 -1.23
CA LEU A 30 -11.39 -6.99 -2.64
C LEU A 30 -10.56 -8.23 -2.96
N SER A 31 -10.99 -9.02 -3.96
CA SER A 31 -10.20 -10.19 -4.35
C SER A 31 -8.80 -9.64 -4.65
N ASN A 32 -7.82 -10.03 -3.86
CA ASN A 32 -6.48 -9.41 -3.85
C ASN A 32 -5.90 -9.34 -5.29
N GLU A 33 -6.31 -10.26 -6.16
CA GLU A 33 -5.94 -10.32 -7.58
C GLU A 33 -6.38 -9.12 -8.44
N ALA A 34 -7.53 -8.51 -8.14
CA ALA A 34 -8.07 -7.37 -8.91
C ALA A 34 -7.32 -6.07 -8.60
N LEU A 35 -6.73 -5.94 -7.41
CA LEU A 35 -6.06 -4.71 -6.95
C LEU A 35 -4.62 -4.53 -7.46
N PHE A 36 -3.99 -5.60 -7.92
CA PHE A 36 -2.62 -5.58 -8.41
C PHE A 36 -2.54 -5.13 -9.87
N HIS A 37 -3.11 -3.96 -10.14
CA HIS A 37 -3.00 -3.30 -11.43
C HIS A 37 -1.54 -2.90 -11.66
N LEU A 38 -0.98 -3.35 -12.78
CA LEU A 38 0.40 -3.09 -13.18
C LEU A 38 0.79 -1.60 -13.09
N PRO A 39 -0.07 -0.63 -13.48
CA PRO A 39 0.27 0.80 -13.39
C PRO A 39 0.55 1.27 -11.97
N LEU A 40 -0.29 0.89 -10.99
CA LEU A 40 -0.11 1.32 -9.60
C LEU A 40 1.14 0.69 -8.97
N LEU A 41 1.40 -0.59 -9.28
CA LEU A 41 2.62 -1.27 -8.86
C LEU A 41 3.86 -0.58 -9.45
N ALA A 42 3.84 -0.27 -10.75
CA ALA A 42 4.93 0.43 -11.42
C ALA A 42 5.18 1.82 -10.79
N MET A 43 4.14 2.61 -10.57
CA MET A 43 4.28 3.93 -9.93
C MET A 43 4.82 3.82 -8.51
N THR A 44 4.39 2.80 -7.77
CA THR A 44 4.89 2.53 -6.42
C THR A 44 6.37 2.14 -6.45
N ILE A 45 6.77 1.19 -7.30
CA ILE A 45 8.17 0.76 -7.43
C ILE A 45 9.05 1.96 -7.84
N LEU A 46 8.57 2.79 -8.76
CA LEU A 46 9.28 3.99 -9.20
C LEU A 46 9.44 5.02 -8.05
N LEU A 47 8.39 5.20 -7.23
CA LEU A 47 8.42 5.99 -6.01
C LEU A 47 9.46 5.49 -5.02
N LEU A 48 9.46 4.19 -4.72
CA LEU A 48 10.40 3.60 -3.76
C LEU A 48 11.86 3.71 -4.26
N SER A 49 12.06 3.63 -5.57
CA SER A 49 13.38 3.73 -6.22
C SER A 49 13.96 5.16 -6.22
N LYS A 50 13.10 6.17 -5.99
CA LYS A 50 13.48 7.59 -5.85
C LYS A 50 14.15 7.89 -4.51
N ASP A 51 13.80 7.16 -3.45
CA ASP A 51 14.25 7.45 -2.09
C ASP A 51 15.77 7.18 -1.90
N ARG A 52 16.37 7.75 -0.85
CA ARG A 52 17.78 7.54 -0.48
C ARG A 52 18.04 6.08 -0.12
N SER A 53 17.10 5.46 0.60
CA SER A 53 17.15 4.03 0.92
C SER A 53 16.40 3.24 -0.15
N LYS A 54 17.14 2.78 -1.16
CA LYS A 54 16.57 2.06 -2.31
C LYS A 54 16.23 0.61 -1.95
N PRO A 55 15.07 0.09 -2.39
CA PRO A 55 14.73 -1.31 -2.20
C PRO A 55 15.67 -2.22 -3.00
N LYS A 56 15.94 -3.41 -2.44
CA LYS A 56 16.49 -4.53 -3.20
C LYS A 56 15.40 -5.15 -4.06
N SER A 57 15.76 -5.70 -5.21
CA SER A 57 14.83 -6.40 -6.10
C SER A 57 14.11 -7.57 -5.41
N GLU A 58 14.82 -8.33 -4.59
CA GLU A 58 14.31 -9.50 -3.85
C GLU A 58 13.25 -9.12 -2.80
N GLU A 59 13.39 -7.96 -2.17
CA GLU A 59 12.48 -7.48 -1.11
C GLU A 59 11.27 -6.71 -1.67
N LEU A 60 11.24 -6.46 -2.98
CA LEU A 60 10.32 -5.50 -3.58
C LEU A 60 8.86 -5.87 -3.37
N GLY A 61 8.50 -7.14 -3.61
CA GLY A 61 7.13 -7.61 -3.44
C GLY A 61 6.64 -7.49 -1.99
N GLN A 62 7.51 -7.78 -1.03
CA GLN A 62 7.20 -7.64 0.39
C GLN A 62 7.00 -6.15 0.76
N LEU A 63 7.93 -5.28 0.37
CA LEU A 63 7.88 -3.85 0.69
C LEU A 63 6.65 -3.17 0.07
N VAL A 64 6.33 -3.48 -1.18
CA VAL A 64 5.13 -2.95 -1.84
C VAL A 64 3.87 -3.43 -1.11
N GLY A 65 3.81 -4.71 -0.74
CA GLY A 65 2.71 -5.28 0.04
C GLY A 65 2.51 -4.59 1.40
N GLU A 66 3.59 -4.45 2.19
CA GLU A 66 3.57 -3.75 3.47
C GLU A 66 3.12 -2.29 3.32
N CYS A 67 3.57 -1.59 2.27
CA CYS A 67 3.14 -0.23 1.99
C CYS A 67 1.64 -0.15 1.69
N PHE A 68 1.10 -1.08 0.89
CA PHE A 68 -0.31 -1.11 0.52
C PHE A 68 -1.19 -1.43 1.72
N GLU A 69 -0.83 -2.40 2.55
CA GLU A 69 -1.54 -2.74 3.79
C GLU A 69 -1.65 -1.55 4.75
N ARG A 70 -0.57 -0.77 4.86
CA ARG A 70 -0.52 0.38 5.77
C ARG A 70 -1.18 1.64 5.20
N THR A 71 -1.34 1.71 3.88
CA THR A 71 -1.92 2.86 3.16
C THR A 71 -3.42 2.69 2.96
N PHE A 72 -3.85 1.55 2.45
CA PHE A 72 -5.21 1.34 1.98
C PHE A 72 -6.05 0.59 3.04
N LYS A 73 -7.16 1.20 3.47
CA LYS A 73 -8.04 0.63 4.50
C LYS A 73 -8.58 -0.76 4.13
N GLY A 74 -8.80 -1.04 2.85
CA GLY A 74 -9.31 -2.32 2.34
C GLY A 74 -8.40 -3.53 2.58
N PHE A 75 -7.15 -3.31 3.00
CA PHE A 75 -6.20 -4.39 3.30
C PHE A 75 -5.90 -4.53 4.80
N LYS A 76 -6.42 -3.62 5.65
CA LYS A 76 -6.26 -3.73 7.10
C LYS A 76 -7.03 -4.94 7.62
N GLY A 77 -6.33 -5.90 8.20
CA GLY A 77 -6.92 -7.15 8.71
C GLY A 77 -7.23 -8.19 7.63
N SER A 78 -6.63 -8.06 6.43
CA SER A 78 -6.69 -9.16 5.46
C SER A 78 -6.00 -10.40 6.05
N SER A 79 -6.64 -11.56 5.93
CA SER A 79 -6.19 -12.83 6.52
C SER A 79 -4.95 -13.43 5.87
N GLN A 80 -4.42 -12.77 4.82
CA GLN A 80 -3.19 -13.14 4.13
C GLN A 80 -2.32 -11.89 4.04
N TYR A 81 -1.21 -11.86 4.78
CA TYR A 81 -0.24 -10.77 4.68
C TYR A 81 0.16 -10.57 3.22
N LEU A 82 -0.14 -9.39 2.68
CA LEU A 82 -0.03 -9.03 1.28
C LEU A 82 1.41 -9.17 0.77
N GLY A 83 2.39 -8.84 1.60
CA GLY A 83 3.82 -9.03 1.30
C GLY A 83 4.23 -10.50 1.06
N TRP A 84 3.37 -11.45 1.41
CA TRP A 84 3.56 -12.90 1.20
C TRP A 84 2.75 -13.46 0.03
N SER A 85 1.93 -12.63 -0.62
CA SER A 85 1.18 -13.04 -1.81
C SER A 85 2.12 -13.35 -2.97
N ALA A 86 2.12 -14.61 -3.42
CA ALA A 86 2.86 -15.04 -4.60
C ALA A 86 2.42 -14.27 -5.86
N ASN A 87 1.12 -13.96 -5.98
CA ASN A 87 0.57 -13.19 -7.09
C ASN A 87 1.10 -11.75 -7.08
N LEU A 88 1.13 -11.09 -5.91
CA LEU A 88 1.73 -9.75 -5.80
C LEU A 88 3.20 -9.79 -6.21
N ARG A 89 3.98 -10.75 -5.69
CA ARG A 89 5.41 -10.86 -6.00
C ARG A 89 5.65 -11.02 -7.51
N MET A 90 4.92 -11.90 -8.18
CA MET A 90 5.01 -12.08 -9.64
C MET A 90 4.64 -10.79 -10.38
N ARG A 91 3.60 -10.08 -9.94
CA ARG A 91 3.18 -8.82 -10.58
C ARG A 91 4.15 -7.67 -10.32
N THR A 92 4.81 -7.62 -9.17
CA THR A 92 5.88 -6.65 -8.91
C THR A 92 7.09 -6.89 -9.79
N VAL A 93 7.42 -8.14 -10.10
CA VAL A 93 8.47 -8.46 -11.10
C VAL A 93 8.05 -7.95 -12.47
N LYS A 94 6.82 -8.25 -12.93
CA LYS A 94 6.31 -7.73 -14.21
C LYS A 94 6.34 -6.20 -14.27
N ALA A 95 5.97 -5.53 -13.19
CA ALA A 95 6.00 -4.07 -13.10
C ALA A 95 7.44 -3.51 -13.16
N LEU A 96 8.38 -4.17 -12.47
CA LEU A 96 9.79 -3.81 -12.51
C LEU A 96 10.37 -3.96 -13.93
N THR A 97 10.10 -5.10 -14.59
CA THR A 97 10.53 -5.35 -15.97
C THR A 97 9.93 -4.32 -16.94
N PHE A 98 8.66 -3.94 -16.74
CA PHE A 98 8.05 -2.86 -17.53
C PHE A 98 8.77 -1.52 -17.35
N LEU A 99 9.09 -1.14 -16.11
CA LEU A 99 9.80 0.11 -15.83
C LEU A 99 11.22 0.12 -16.41
N GLU A 100 11.90 -1.02 -16.36
CA GLU A 100 13.24 -1.20 -16.92
C GLU A 100 13.20 -1.12 -18.45
N ALA A 101 12.28 -1.84 -19.09
CA ALA A 101 12.07 -1.77 -20.55
C ALA A 101 11.70 -0.36 -21.01
N ALA A 102 10.98 0.41 -20.19
CA ALA A 102 10.65 1.81 -20.44
C ALA A 102 11.80 2.80 -20.12
N GLY A 103 12.95 2.33 -19.62
CA GLY A 103 14.10 3.17 -19.28
C GLY A 103 13.86 4.10 -18.07
N LEU A 104 12.90 3.77 -17.20
CA LEU A 104 12.56 4.56 -16.01
C LEU A 104 13.37 4.14 -14.78
N VAL A 105 13.81 2.88 -14.75
CA VAL A 105 14.73 2.33 -13.75
C VAL A 105 15.82 1.50 -14.41
N MET A 106 16.87 1.18 -13.66
CA MET A 106 17.93 0.25 -14.04
C MET A 106 18.11 -0.75 -12.90
N VAL A 107 18.19 -2.03 -13.25
CA VAL A 107 18.57 -3.11 -12.33
C VAL A 107 19.96 -3.60 -12.75
N ASP A 108 20.85 -3.77 -11.78
CA ASP A 108 22.20 -4.26 -12.01
C ASP A 108 22.31 -5.67 -11.42
N VAL A 109 23.05 -6.55 -12.10
CA VAL A 109 23.30 -7.91 -11.62
C VAL A 109 24.23 -7.89 -10.40
N GLN A 110 25.13 -6.91 -10.31
CA GLN A 110 26.11 -6.78 -9.23
C GLN A 110 25.62 -5.90 -8.07
N ASP A 111 24.62 -5.05 -8.29
CA ASP A 111 24.01 -4.20 -7.27
C ASP A 111 22.50 -4.49 -7.20
N PRO A 112 22.01 -5.18 -6.15
CA PRO A 112 20.62 -5.59 -6.07
C PRO A 112 19.65 -4.41 -5.88
N LYS A 113 20.15 -3.18 -5.72
CA LYS A 113 19.33 -1.98 -5.54
C LYS A 113 18.78 -1.48 -6.87
N ILE A 114 17.49 -1.17 -6.88
CA ILE A 114 16.82 -0.61 -8.05
C ILE A 114 17.20 0.87 -8.19
N LYS A 115 17.82 1.25 -9.30
CA LYS A 115 18.28 2.63 -9.56
C LYS A 115 17.29 3.36 -10.45
N ILE A 116 16.73 4.47 -9.98
CA ILE A 116 15.89 5.34 -10.80
C ILE A 116 16.71 6.11 -11.85
N THR A 117 16.20 6.24 -13.08
CA THR A 117 16.83 7.08 -14.12
C THR A 117 16.43 8.55 -13.97
N LYS A 118 17.11 9.45 -14.71
CA LYS A 118 16.69 10.87 -14.78
C LYS A 118 15.25 11.00 -15.28
N MET A 119 14.84 10.18 -16.25
CA MET A 119 13.48 10.17 -16.78
C MET A 119 12.49 9.65 -15.73
N GLY A 120 12.79 8.50 -15.10
CA GLY A 120 11.97 7.95 -14.03
C GLY A 120 11.71 8.94 -12.91
N LYS A 121 12.75 9.69 -12.50
CA LYS A 121 12.62 10.74 -11.49
C LYS A 121 11.65 11.85 -11.91
N LYS A 122 11.73 12.31 -13.17
CA LYS A 122 10.78 13.32 -13.70
C LYS A 122 9.34 12.81 -13.70
N VAL A 123 9.13 11.57 -14.16
CA VAL A 123 7.80 10.94 -14.23
C VAL A 123 7.16 10.88 -12.85
N ILE A 124 7.88 10.35 -11.85
CA ILE A 124 7.31 10.19 -10.52
C ILE A 124 7.11 11.52 -9.80
N THR A 125 8.02 12.48 -9.97
CA THR A 125 7.86 13.83 -9.41
C THR A 125 6.60 14.49 -9.99
N LYS A 126 6.39 14.44 -11.31
CA LYS A 126 5.18 14.97 -11.93
C LYS A 126 3.90 14.31 -11.40
N ALA A 127 3.93 13.01 -11.14
CA ALA A 127 2.78 12.29 -10.60
C ALA A 127 2.46 12.66 -9.14
N ILE A 128 3.49 12.89 -8.32
CA ILE A 128 3.36 13.31 -6.91
C ILE A 128 2.87 14.76 -6.79
N ASP A 129 3.40 15.64 -7.63
CA ASP A 129 3.12 17.08 -7.58
C ASP A 129 1.74 17.42 -8.19
N GLY A 130 1.12 16.47 -8.89
CA GLY A 130 -0.24 16.61 -9.38
C GLY A 130 -1.25 16.58 -8.24
N ASN A 131 -2.15 17.56 -8.20
CA ASN A 131 -3.28 17.60 -7.26
C ASN A 131 -4.38 16.60 -7.66
N THR A 132 -4.03 15.32 -7.63
CA THR A 132 -4.86 14.18 -8.07
C THR A 132 -4.91 13.13 -6.98
N ASP A 133 -5.91 12.25 -7.02
CA ASP A 133 -5.99 11.10 -6.10
C ASP A 133 -4.74 10.22 -6.17
N LEU A 134 -4.17 10.04 -7.37
CA LEU A 134 -2.92 9.31 -7.53
C LEU A 134 -1.77 9.99 -6.78
N GLY A 135 -1.61 11.31 -6.94
CA GLY A 135 -0.57 12.08 -6.26
C GLY A 135 -0.70 11.98 -4.73
N TYR A 136 -1.91 12.15 -4.21
CA TYR A 136 -2.20 11.97 -2.78
C TYR A 136 -1.85 10.57 -2.27
N ASN A 137 -2.27 9.53 -2.99
CA ASN A 137 -1.98 8.14 -2.60
C ASN A 137 -0.48 7.83 -2.66
N LEU A 138 0.25 8.34 -3.66
CA LEU A 138 1.70 8.18 -3.76
C LEU A 138 2.43 8.87 -2.60
N GLN A 139 2.00 10.07 -2.19
CA GLN A 139 2.57 10.75 -1.02
C GLN A 139 2.33 9.94 0.27
N LEU A 140 1.14 9.36 0.42
CA LEU A 140 0.82 8.52 1.58
C LEU A 140 1.69 7.25 1.59
N ILE A 141 1.86 6.59 0.44
CA ILE A 141 2.74 5.43 0.29
C ILE A 141 4.20 5.81 0.62
N GLU A 142 4.70 6.94 0.13
CA GLU A 142 6.05 7.43 0.42
C GLU A 142 6.27 7.59 1.93
N ARG A 143 5.30 8.17 2.63
CA ARG A 143 5.34 8.30 4.08
C ARG A 143 5.35 6.95 4.78
N LYS A 144 4.52 5.99 4.35
CA LYS A 144 4.49 4.65 4.95
C LYS A 144 5.79 3.89 4.72
N TYR A 145 6.38 4.02 3.53
CA TYR A 145 7.68 3.43 3.23
C TYR A 145 8.79 3.93 4.16
N ARG A 146 8.88 5.25 4.37
CA ARG A 146 9.85 5.84 5.30
C ARG A 146 9.65 5.33 6.72
N ASN A 147 8.40 5.24 7.19
CA ASN A 147 8.11 4.68 8.50
C ASN A 147 8.55 3.21 8.63
N ILE A 148 8.25 2.38 7.62
CA ILE A 148 8.70 0.97 7.59
C ILE A 148 10.24 0.89 7.68
N ARG A 149 10.94 1.77 6.96
CA ARG A 149 12.42 1.81 6.99
C ARG A 149 12.96 2.20 8.35
N VAL A 150 12.40 3.23 8.97
CA VAL A 150 12.80 3.68 10.32
C VAL A 150 12.52 2.60 11.36
N GLU A 151 11.34 1.98 11.32
CA GLU A 151 11.00 0.85 12.20
C GLU A 151 12.00 -0.30 12.06
N LYS A 152 12.38 -0.67 10.82
CA LYS A 152 13.40 -1.70 10.56
C LYS A 152 14.76 -1.30 11.14
N GLN A 153 15.19 -0.05 10.98
CA GLN A 153 16.46 0.44 11.54
C GLN A 153 16.48 0.39 13.07
N ILE A 154 15.41 0.85 13.72
CA ILE A 154 15.26 0.80 15.19
C ILE A 154 15.30 -0.65 15.67
N SER A 155 14.59 -1.56 15.00
CA SER A 155 14.55 -2.98 15.39
C SER A 155 15.91 -3.68 15.32
N ILE A 156 16.83 -3.19 14.49
CA ILE A 156 18.18 -3.73 14.32
C ILE A 156 19.20 -3.01 15.24
N GLY A 157 18.78 -1.96 15.97
CA GLY A 157 19.64 -1.22 16.89
C GLY A 157 20.61 -0.25 16.21
N ILE A 158 20.32 0.16 14.98
CA ILE A 158 21.11 1.13 14.20
C ILE A 158 20.29 2.41 14.09
N ALA A 159 20.42 3.30 15.08
CA ALA A 159 19.81 4.63 15.10
C ALA A 159 20.88 5.71 14.94
#